data_AF-A0A522VZC2-F1
#
_entry.id   AF-A0A522VZC2-F1
#
_cell.length_a   1.000
_cell.length_b   1.000
_cell.length_c   1.000
_cell.angle_alpha   90.00
_cell.angle_beta   90.00
_cell.angle_gamma   90.00
#
_symmetry.space_group_name_H-M   'P 1'
#
loop_
_entity.id
_entity.type
_entity.pdbx_description
1 polymer ?
#
loop_
_entity_poly.entity_id
_entity_poly.type
_entity_poly.pdbx_seq_one_letter_code
_entity_poly.pdbx_strand_id
1 'polypeptide(L)'
;MTTQQLIDAYLNFFRSRGHAVIPGATLVPVNDPTVLFTTAGMHPLVPHLLGQPHPLGRRLTDVQPCVRTSDIDEVGDATHHTFFEMLGNWSLGEYFKEEAIAWSWEFLTLRDYLGIPPERLAVSVFAGDRDAPRDEASARLWHKLGLPTSRIAYLSKADNWWGPAGLTGPCGPDTEMFYWASQELAPATFEPTDHRWVEIWNDVFMQYQKTERGTYEPLPQKNVDTGMGVERTVAVLNGYENVYQNDTIAPTMAAIRSRAVSVDERAMRIVADHLLAAAMILADPSGVKPSNVERGYILRRLIRRAIRYGRVLGLHSPFTADIAATYASVYGERYPVLVD
;
A
#
# COMPACT_ATOMS: atom_id res chain seq x y z
N MET A 1 -5.23 1.52 -17.65
CA MET A 1 -4.26 2.46 -17.05
C MET A 1 -3.03 1.67 -16.66
N THR A 2 -1.82 2.08 -17.06
CA THR A 2 -0.56 1.43 -16.65
C THR A 2 -0.16 1.85 -15.23
N THR A 3 0.79 1.14 -14.62
CA THR A 3 1.31 1.50 -13.30
C THR A 3 1.92 2.89 -13.29
N GLN A 4 2.74 3.22 -14.29
CA GLN A 4 3.35 4.55 -14.38
C GLN A 4 2.30 5.67 -14.57
N GLN A 5 1.26 5.43 -15.36
CA GLN A 5 0.17 6.39 -15.54
C GLN A 5 -0.56 6.72 -14.23
N LEU A 6 -0.79 5.70 -13.39
CA LEU A 6 -1.42 5.91 -12.09
C LEU A 6 -0.54 6.76 -11.16
N ILE A 7 0.74 6.42 -11.08
CA ILE A 7 1.72 7.14 -10.25
C ILE A 7 1.82 8.60 -10.69
N ASP A 8 1.98 8.84 -11.99
CA ASP A 8 2.07 10.20 -12.54
C ASP A 8 0.79 10.98 -12.28
N ALA A 9 -0.38 10.37 -12.48
CA ALA A 9 -1.67 11.01 -12.21
C ALA A 9 -1.77 11.43 -10.73
N TYR A 10 -1.42 10.54 -9.80
CA TYR A 10 -1.48 10.79 -8.36
C TYR A 10 -0.51 11.91 -7.93
N LEU A 11 0.76 11.81 -8.32
CA LEU A 11 1.77 12.80 -7.95
C LEU A 11 1.46 14.17 -8.56
N ASN A 12 0.97 14.22 -9.80
CA ASN A 12 0.56 15.48 -10.44
C ASN A 12 -0.67 16.09 -9.76
N PHE A 13 -1.63 15.25 -9.35
CA PHE A 13 -2.84 15.67 -8.63
C PHE A 13 -2.52 16.33 -7.29
N PHE A 14 -1.63 15.74 -6.49
CA PHE A 14 -1.25 16.32 -5.21
C PHE A 14 -0.26 17.48 -5.37
N ARG A 15 0.62 17.45 -6.37
CA ARG A 15 1.46 18.62 -6.70
C ARG A 15 0.61 19.85 -7.03
N SER A 16 -0.49 19.71 -7.77
CA SER A 16 -1.38 20.84 -8.08
C SER A 16 -2.13 21.39 -6.86
N ARG A 17 -2.17 20.63 -5.75
CA ARG A 17 -2.71 21.03 -4.43
C ARG A 17 -1.66 21.57 -3.46
N GLY A 18 -0.44 21.78 -3.96
CA GLY A 18 0.67 22.35 -3.21
C GLY A 18 1.43 21.32 -2.37
N HIS A 19 1.27 20.02 -2.62
CA HIS A 19 2.12 19.01 -2.00
C HIS A 19 3.49 18.98 -2.67
N ALA A 20 4.54 19.02 -1.85
CA ALA A 20 5.89 18.76 -2.32
C ALA A 20 6.04 17.27 -2.63
N VAL A 21 6.49 16.95 -3.85
CA VAL A 21 6.84 15.57 -4.19
C VAL A 21 8.17 15.23 -3.56
N ILE A 22 8.20 14.27 -2.65
CA ILE A 22 9.39 13.81 -1.94
C ILE A 22 9.85 12.47 -2.51
N PRO A 23 11.15 12.12 -2.44
CA PRO A 23 11.58 10.77 -2.79
C PRO A 23 11.08 9.77 -1.75
N GLY A 24 10.64 8.60 -2.21
CA GLY A 24 10.37 7.48 -1.31
C GLY A 24 11.64 7.10 -0.52
N ALA A 25 11.46 6.71 0.74
CA ALA A 25 12.57 6.31 1.59
C ALA A 25 13.05 4.88 1.30
N THR A 26 14.17 4.51 1.93
CA THR A 26 14.74 3.16 1.88
C THR A 26 13.80 2.11 2.47
N LEU A 27 13.96 0.87 2.01
CA LEU A 27 13.26 -0.30 2.57
C LEU A 27 13.69 -0.61 4.00
N VAL A 28 14.88 -0.15 4.41
CA VAL A 28 15.33 -0.23 5.80
C VAL A 28 15.06 1.10 6.50
N PRO A 29 14.28 1.10 7.59
CA PRO A 29 14.00 2.30 8.37
C PRO A 29 15.28 2.92 8.95
N VAL A 30 15.45 4.23 8.77
CA VAL A 30 16.54 5.00 9.36
C VAL A 30 16.07 5.48 10.74
N ASN A 31 16.55 4.84 11.81
CA ASN A 31 16.25 5.14 13.23
C ASN A 31 14.97 4.54 13.85
N ASP A 32 14.41 3.47 13.28
CA ASP A 32 13.37 2.69 13.96
C ASP A 32 13.84 1.23 14.16
N PRO A 33 14.21 0.84 15.40
CA PRO A 33 14.62 -0.53 15.69
C PRO A 33 13.44 -1.50 15.83
N THR A 34 12.20 -1.01 15.88
CA THR A 34 11.00 -1.83 16.14
C THR A 34 10.44 -2.50 14.90
N VAL A 35 10.78 -1.99 13.72
CA VAL A 35 10.36 -2.55 12.42
C VAL A 35 11.55 -3.02 11.57
N LEU A 36 11.39 -4.18 10.93
CA LEU A 36 12.44 -4.76 10.08
C LEU A 36 12.54 -4.05 8.73
N PHE A 37 11.41 -3.69 8.13
CA PHE A 37 11.35 -3.00 6.85
C PHE A 37 10.33 -1.86 6.92
N THR A 38 10.45 -0.91 6.00
CA THR A 38 9.44 0.13 5.75
C THR A 38 8.17 -0.54 5.21
N THR A 39 7.06 -0.46 5.94
CA THR A 39 5.79 -1.14 5.60
C THR A 39 4.69 -0.17 5.12
N ALA A 40 4.95 1.13 5.24
CA ALA A 40 4.06 2.22 4.84
C ALA A 40 4.85 3.52 4.60
N GLY A 41 4.31 4.42 3.77
CA GLY A 41 4.89 5.74 3.47
C GLY A 41 5.02 6.66 4.69
N MET A 42 4.28 6.41 5.77
CA MET A 42 4.35 7.23 6.99
C MET A 42 5.59 6.98 7.85
N HIS A 43 6.24 5.81 7.73
CA HIS A 43 7.37 5.44 8.61
C HIS A 43 8.50 6.47 8.62
N PRO A 44 8.99 6.96 7.46
CA PRO A 44 10.05 7.97 7.41
C PRO A 44 9.58 9.33 7.93
N LEU A 45 8.27 9.56 8.00
CA LEU A 45 7.65 10.82 8.36
C LEU A 45 7.24 10.90 9.84
N VAL A 46 7.44 9.84 10.63
CA VAL A 46 7.09 9.79 12.06
C VAL A 46 7.58 11.02 12.84
N PRO A 47 8.84 11.49 12.73
CA PRO A 47 9.29 12.69 13.45
C PRO A 47 8.44 13.93 13.11
N HIS A 48 8.01 14.04 11.86
CA HIS A 48 7.23 15.17 11.37
C HIS A 48 5.77 15.10 11.78
N LEU A 49 5.20 13.89 11.80
CA LEU A 49 3.87 13.64 12.34
C LEU A 49 3.80 14.00 13.84
N LEU A 50 4.90 13.81 14.57
CA LEU A 50 5.06 14.22 15.97
C LEU A 50 5.30 15.73 16.19
N GLY A 51 5.38 16.53 15.12
CA GLY A 51 5.48 18.00 15.21
C GLY A 51 6.80 18.59 14.75
N GLN A 52 7.79 17.77 14.32
CA GLN A 52 9.02 18.32 13.77
C GLN A 52 8.77 18.91 12.36
N PRO A 53 9.29 20.10 12.02
CA PRO A 53 9.15 20.65 10.68
C PRO A 53 9.81 19.76 9.63
N HIS A 54 9.16 19.54 8.49
CA HIS A 54 9.78 18.91 7.33
C HIS A 54 10.35 19.99 6.38
N PRO A 55 11.57 19.82 5.83
CA PRO A 55 12.26 20.86 5.06
C PRO A 55 11.52 21.31 3.80
N LEU A 56 10.67 20.44 3.23
CA LEU A 56 9.89 20.74 2.02
C LEU A 56 8.47 21.26 2.31
N GLY A 57 8.16 21.59 3.56
CA GLY A 57 6.86 22.11 3.98
C GLY A 57 5.98 21.08 4.66
N ARG A 58 4.68 21.36 4.77
CA ARG A 58 3.72 20.56 5.56
C ARG A 58 2.77 19.71 4.72
N ARG A 59 2.85 19.80 3.40
CA ARG A 59 2.09 18.97 2.46
C ARG A 59 3.07 18.18 1.63
N LEU A 60 3.04 16.86 1.72
CA LEU A 60 4.03 15.98 1.08
C LEU A 60 3.32 14.89 0.30
N THR A 61 3.91 14.40 -0.79
CA THR A 61 3.40 13.24 -1.51
C THR A 61 4.54 12.44 -2.13
N ASP A 62 4.41 11.12 -2.20
CA ASP A 62 5.41 10.24 -2.81
C ASP A 62 4.81 8.94 -3.36
N VAL A 63 5.71 8.09 -3.86
CA VAL A 63 5.51 6.66 -3.99
C VAL A 63 6.55 5.95 -3.10
N GLN A 64 6.10 5.27 -2.06
CA GLN A 64 6.96 4.55 -1.12
C GLN A 64 7.06 3.06 -1.49
N PRO A 65 8.27 2.53 -1.77
CA PRO A 65 8.48 1.10 -1.80
C PRO A 65 8.28 0.50 -0.39
N CYS A 66 7.45 -0.52 -0.28
CA CYS A 66 7.08 -1.16 0.98
C CYS A 66 7.43 -2.65 0.96
N VAL A 67 7.85 -3.19 2.11
CA VAL A 67 7.97 -4.63 2.31
C VAL A 67 7.15 -5.05 3.53
N ARG A 68 6.09 -5.84 3.32
CA ARG A 68 5.28 -6.41 4.39
C ARG A 68 5.52 -7.91 4.52
N THR A 69 6.02 -8.31 5.69
CA THR A 69 6.28 -9.72 6.00
C THR A 69 5.16 -10.37 6.80
N SER A 70 4.24 -9.57 7.35
CA SER A 70 3.00 -10.07 7.96
C SER A 70 2.18 -10.86 6.97
N ASP A 71 2.19 -10.41 5.70
CA ASP A 71 1.28 -10.88 4.66
C ASP A 71 1.89 -12.04 3.83
N ILE A 72 3.03 -12.58 4.28
CA ILE A 72 3.86 -13.53 3.50
C ILE A 72 3.15 -14.88 3.24
N ASP A 73 2.12 -15.20 4.02
CA ASP A 73 1.39 -16.45 3.90
C ASP A 73 0.16 -16.30 2.98
N GLU A 74 -0.39 -15.09 2.86
CA GLU A 74 -1.40 -14.68 1.88
C GLU A 74 -0.81 -14.62 0.45
N VAL A 75 0.48 -14.30 0.32
CA VAL A 75 1.17 -14.21 -0.99
C VAL A 75 0.87 -15.42 -1.88
N GLY A 76 0.51 -15.11 -3.13
CA GLY A 76 0.00 -16.04 -4.14
C GLY A 76 -1.51 -15.96 -4.34
N ASP A 77 -2.23 -15.20 -3.52
CA ASP A 77 -3.65 -14.89 -3.70
C ASP A 77 -3.88 -13.84 -4.82
N ALA A 78 -5.00 -13.12 -4.78
CA ALA A 78 -5.36 -12.14 -5.79
C ALA A 78 -4.87 -10.71 -5.51
N THR A 79 -4.51 -10.38 -4.26
CA THR A 79 -4.41 -8.97 -3.80
C THR A 79 -3.18 -8.66 -2.94
N HIS A 80 -2.40 -9.66 -2.54
CA HIS A 80 -1.24 -9.48 -1.66
C HIS A 80 0.10 -9.70 -2.36
N HIS A 81 1.03 -8.81 -2.00
CA HIS A 81 2.44 -8.87 -2.33
C HIS A 81 3.30 -8.73 -1.07
N THR A 82 4.50 -9.30 -1.09
CA THR A 82 5.53 -9.01 -0.08
C THR A 82 6.10 -7.63 -0.30
N PHE A 83 6.44 -7.30 -1.56
CA PHE A 83 6.90 -5.98 -1.98
C PHE A 83 5.83 -5.31 -2.82
N PHE A 84 5.51 -4.06 -2.50
CA PHE A 84 4.52 -3.29 -3.23
C PHE A 84 4.83 -1.81 -3.10
N GLU A 85 4.17 -1.00 -3.92
CA GLU A 85 4.33 0.45 -3.90
C GLU A 85 3.09 1.12 -3.34
N MET A 86 3.32 2.07 -2.44
CA MET A 86 2.25 2.83 -1.78
C MET A 86 2.33 4.28 -2.21
N LEU A 87 1.29 4.77 -2.89
CA LEU A 87 1.10 6.18 -3.13
C LEU A 87 0.58 6.85 -1.86
N GLY A 88 1.25 7.91 -1.42
CA GLY A 88 0.88 8.60 -0.20
C GLY A 88 0.83 10.10 -0.34
N ASN A 89 -0.05 10.73 0.45
CA ASN A 89 -0.08 12.16 0.66
C ASN A 89 -0.22 12.46 2.15
N TRP A 90 0.51 13.48 2.62
CA TRP A 90 0.55 13.84 4.03
C TRP A 90 0.18 15.29 4.27
N SER A 91 -0.61 15.50 5.32
CA SER A 91 -0.78 16.79 5.99
C SER A 91 -0.05 16.74 7.32
N LEU A 92 0.94 17.60 7.50
CA LEU A 92 1.69 17.77 8.74
C LEU A 92 1.13 18.99 9.49
N GLY A 93 -0.06 18.82 10.08
CA GLY A 93 -0.73 19.89 10.82
C GLY A 93 -1.32 21.02 9.96
N GLU A 94 -1.59 20.79 8.66
CA GLU A 94 -2.06 21.84 7.76
C GLU A 94 -3.54 21.74 7.38
N TYR A 95 -3.97 20.63 6.78
CA TYR A 95 -5.35 20.27 6.49
C TYR A 95 -5.76 18.98 7.24
N PHE A 96 -7.05 18.65 7.25
CA PHE A 96 -7.53 17.43 7.92
C PHE A 96 -8.63 16.74 7.10
N LYS A 97 -9.66 16.20 7.76
CA LYS A 97 -10.70 15.36 7.15
C LYS A 97 -11.43 16.00 5.97
N GLU A 98 -11.80 17.28 6.05
CA GLU A 98 -12.63 17.91 5.01
C GLU A 98 -11.90 17.97 3.67
N GLU A 99 -10.66 18.48 3.67
CA GLU A 99 -9.86 18.55 2.45
C GLU A 99 -9.36 17.18 2.01
N ALA A 100 -8.92 16.32 2.94
CA ALA A 100 -8.45 14.97 2.61
C ALA A 100 -9.53 14.18 1.86
N ILE A 101 -10.72 14.06 2.45
CA ILE A 101 -11.84 13.29 1.87
C ILE A 101 -12.31 13.92 0.56
N ALA A 102 -12.37 15.26 0.47
CA ALA A 102 -12.74 15.94 -0.76
C ALA A 102 -11.75 15.64 -1.90
N TRP A 103 -10.45 15.64 -1.62
CA TRP A 103 -9.42 15.32 -2.61
C TRP A 103 -9.39 13.84 -2.97
N SER A 104 -9.56 12.94 -2.00
CA SER A 104 -9.69 11.50 -2.27
C SER A 104 -10.88 11.23 -3.19
N TRP A 105 -12.05 11.81 -2.90
CA TRP A 105 -13.22 11.73 -3.79
C TRP A 105 -12.96 12.28 -5.19
N GLU A 106 -12.32 13.45 -5.28
CA GLU A 106 -12.04 14.10 -6.56
C GLU A 106 -11.10 13.26 -7.43
N PHE A 107 -10.00 12.75 -6.85
CA PHE A 107 -9.05 11.89 -7.56
C PHE A 107 -9.72 10.59 -8.04
N LEU A 108 -10.54 9.98 -7.20
CA LEU A 108 -11.25 8.74 -7.53
C LEU A 108 -12.29 8.95 -8.64
N THR A 109 -13.07 10.03 -8.61
CA THR A 109 -14.30 10.14 -9.40
C THR A 109 -14.20 11.04 -10.64
N LEU A 110 -13.30 12.03 -10.67
CA LEU A 110 -13.20 12.90 -11.85
C LEU A 110 -12.54 12.17 -13.03
N ARG A 111 -13.08 12.42 -14.23
CA ARG A 111 -12.63 11.79 -15.49
C ARG A 111 -11.20 12.15 -15.88
N ASP A 112 -10.71 13.29 -15.43
CA ASP A 112 -9.33 13.73 -15.69
C ASP A 112 -8.30 12.93 -14.85
N TYR A 113 -8.78 12.14 -13.87
CA TYR A 113 -7.98 11.27 -13.01
C TYR A 113 -8.40 9.80 -13.17
N LEU A 114 -9.02 9.18 -12.16
CA LEU A 114 -9.41 7.76 -12.25
C LEU A 114 -10.78 7.53 -12.88
N GLY A 115 -11.67 8.53 -12.84
CA GLY A 115 -12.99 8.45 -13.46
C GLY A 115 -13.85 7.28 -12.97
N ILE A 116 -13.67 6.83 -11.73
CA ILE A 116 -14.41 5.71 -11.15
C ILE A 116 -15.88 6.13 -11.00
N PRO A 117 -16.83 5.35 -11.54
CA PRO A 117 -18.24 5.59 -11.32
C PRO A 117 -18.58 5.50 -9.82
N PRO A 118 -19.24 6.50 -9.22
CA PRO A 118 -19.56 6.52 -7.79
C PRO A 118 -20.27 5.27 -7.26
N GLU A 119 -21.07 4.59 -8.08
CA GLU A 119 -21.78 3.36 -7.72
C GLU A 119 -20.85 2.17 -7.42
N ARG A 120 -19.61 2.22 -7.94
CA ARG A 120 -18.53 1.23 -7.69
C ARG A 120 -17.70 1.54 -6.46
N LEU A 121 -17.97 2.65 -5.77
CA LEU A 121 -17.26 3.04 -4.56
C LEU A 121 -18.09 2.74 -3.32
N ALA A 122 -17.39 2.31 -2.26
CA ALA A 122 -17.88 2.25 -0.90
C ALA A 122 -16.78 2.72 0.05
N VAL A 123 -17.13 3.09 1.27
CA VAL A 123 -16.15 3.50 2.28
C VAL A 123 -16.44 2.87 3.64
N SER A 124 -15.37 2.66 4.41
CA SER A 124 -15.43 2.32 5.83
C SER A 124 -15.03 3.54 6.68
N VAL A 125 -15.53 3.63 7.90
CA VAL A 125 -15.16 4.64 8.90
C VAL A 125 -15.15 4.02 10.30
N PHE A 126 -14.40 4.61 11.22
CA PHE A 126 -14.30 4.08 12.59
C PHE A 126 -15.63 4.10 13.37
N ALA A 127 -16.04 2.94 13.88
CA ALA A 127 -17.29 2.74 14.64
C ALA A 127 -17.26 3.34 16.05
N GLY A 128 -16.08 3.72 16.55
CA GLY A 128 -15.91 4.16 17.94
C GLY A 128 -15.74 3.00 18.90
N ASP A 129 -15.02 3.26 19.98
CA ASP A 129 -14.88 2.36 21.11
C ASP A 129 -14.70 3.17 22.40
N ARG A 130 -14.17 2.54 23.46
CA ARG A 130 -13.89 3.23 24.74
C ARG A 130 -12.72 4.22 24.67
N ASP A 131 -11.84 4.08 23.68
CA ASP A 131 -10.61 4.87 23.56
C ASP A 131 -10.82 6.10 22.66
N ALA A 132 -11.73 6.02 21.69
CA ALA A 132 -12.05 7.13 20.79
C ALA A 132 -13.51 7.10 20.28
N PRO A 133 -14.12 8.26 20.01
CA PRO A 133 -15.50 8.33 19.55
C PRO A 133 -15.65 7.81 18.12
N ARG A 134 -16.89 7.43 17.77
CA ARG A 134 -17.30 7.09 16.40
C ARG A 134 -16.99 8.23 15.43
N ASP A 135 -16.47 7.90 14.25
CA ASP A 135 -16.09 8.89 13.24
C ASP A 135 -17.27 9.38 12.38
N GLU A 136 -18.15 10.10 13.05
CA GLU A 136 -19.28 10.80 12.46
C GLU A 136 -18.88 11.91 11.48
N ALA A 137 -17.67 12.46 11.63
CA ALA A 137 -17.21 13.55 10.78
C ALA A 137 -16.94 13.05 9.36
N SER A 138 -16.18 11.97 9.23
CA SER A 138 -15.84 11.38 7.93
C SER A 138 -17.08 10.85 7.21
N ALA A 139 -17.98 10.15 7.92
CA ALA A 139 -19.24 9.67 7.35
C ALA A 139 -20.09 10.79 6.73
N ARG A 140 -20.23 11.93 7.43
CA ARG A 140 -20.98 13.09 6.91
C ARG A 140 -20.29 13.73 5.70
N LEU A 141 -18.96 13.79 5.70
CA LEU A 141 -18.20 14.36 4.58
C LEU A 141 -18.36 13.51 3.31
N TRP A 142 -18.21 12.19 3.42
CA TRP A 142 -18.49 11.27 2.31
C TRP A 142 -19.93 11.39 1.79
N HIS A 143 -20.89 11.46 2.70
CA HIS A 143 -22.29 11.62 2.31
C HIS A 143 -22.56 12.93 1.57
N LYS A 144 -21.97 14.05 2.05
CA LYS A 144 -22.06 15.37 1.41
C LYS A 144 -21.49 15.37 -0.02
N LEU A 145 -20.51 14.51 -0.32
CA LEU A 145 -19.90 14.36 -1.65
C LEU A 145 -20.74 13.49 -2.60
N GLY A 146 -21.84 12.89 -2.12
CA GLY A 146 -22.79 12.14 -2.93
C GLY A 146 -22.77 10.63 -2.69
N LEU A 147 -21.94 10.12 -1.77
CA LEU A 147 -21.96 8.71 -1.41
C LEU A 147 -23.20 8.39 -0.55
N PRO A 148 -24.05 7.40 -0.91
CA PRO A 148 -25.22 7.09 -0.10
C PRO A 148 -24.80 6.49 1.25
N THR A 149 -25.63 6.67 2.28
CA THR A 149 -25.32 6.15 3.63
C THR A 149 -25.23 4.61 3.66
N SER A 150 -25.91 3.91 2.75
CA SER A 150 -25.79 2.46 2.58
C SER A 150 -24.42 2.01 2.06
N ARG A 151 -23.59 2.95 1.58
CA ARG A 151 -22.21 2.74 1.10
C ARG A 151 -21.15 3.14 2.12
N ILE A 152 -21.56 3.53 3.33
CA ILE A 152 -20.67 3.95 4.41
C ILE A 152 -20.83 2.95 5.56
N ALA A 153 -19.83 2.09 5.76
CA ALA A 153 -19.84 1.13 6.86
C ALA A 153 -19.06 1.66 8.07
N TYR A 154 -19.57 1.41 9.27
CA TYR A 154 -18.84 1.68 10.51
C TYR A 154 -18.15 0.39 10.98
N LEU A 155 -16.81 0.34 10.98
CA LEU A 155 -16.05 -0.85 11.37
C LEU A 155 -15.27 -0.66 12.67
N SER A 156 -14.85 -1.79 13.22
CA SER A 156 -14.20 -1.85 14.52
C SER A 156 -12.81 -1.20 14.50
N LYS A 157 -12.17 -1.11 15.67
CA LYS A 157 -10.76 -0.69 15.76
C LYS A 157 -9.80 -1.64 15.06
N ALA A 158 -10.19 -2.88 14.79
CA ALA A 158 -9.34 -3.81 14.07
C ALA A 158 -9.19 -3.42 12.59
N ASP A 159 -10.20 -2.75 12.04
CA ASP A 159 -10.32 -2.44 10.62
C ASP A 159 -10.13 -0.94 10.38
N ASN A 160 -10.79 -0.09 11.18
CA ASN A 160 -10.75 1.36 11.01
C ASN A 160 -9.95 2.10 12.10
N TRP A 161 -8.74 1.64 12.33
CA TRP A 161 -7.77 2.35 13.18
C TRP A 161 -6.36 1.98 12.77
N TRP A 162 -5.60 2.97 12.32
CA TRP A 162 -4.25 2.73 11.86
C TRP A 162 -3.21 3.12 12.92
N GLY A 163 -2.28 2.20 13.15
CA GLY A 163 -1.06 2.43 13.92
C GLY A 163 -1.17 2.24 15.44
N PRO A 164 -0.06 2.53 16.14
CA PRO A 164 1.21 3.01 15.59
C PRO A 164 1.97 1.93 14.81
N ALA A 165 2.93 2.35 13.98
CA ALA A 165 3.84 1.47 13.25
C ALA A 165 4.64 0.51 14.16
N GLY A 166 4.94 0.94 15.39
CA GLY A 166 5.63 0.14 16.41
C GLY A 166 4.77 -0.10 17.66
N LEU A 167 5.40 -0.19 18.83
CA LEU A 167 4.67 -0.34 20.11
C LEU A 167 3.99 0.97 20.55
N THR A 168 4.57 2.10 20.16
CA THR A 168 4.15 3.47 20.46
C THR A 168 4.28 4.32 19.21
N GLY A 169 3.54 5.41 19.09
CA GLY A 169 3.65 6.32 17.96
C GLY A 169 2.33 7.02 17.61
N PRO A 170 2.37 7.87 16.57
CA PRO A 170 1.18 8.51 16.04
C PRO A 170 0.23 7.46 15.44
N CYS A 171 -1.06 7.65 15.67
CA CYS A 171 -2.14 6.76 15.26
C CYS A 171 -3.47 7.51 15.24
N GLY A 172 -4.51 6.89 14.70
CA GLY A 172 -5.85 7.46 14.72
C GLY A 172 -6.90 6.63 13.99
N PRO A 173 -8.16 7.08 14.05
CA PRO A 173 -9.21 6.54 13.20
C PRO A 173 -8.88 6.87 11.74
N ASP A 174 -9.37 6.05 10.84
CA ASP A 174 -9.19 6.23 9.41
C ASP A 174 -10.52 6.04 8.66
N THR A 175 -10.46 6.23 7.35
CA THR A 175 -11.52 5.87 6.41
C THR A 175 -10.89 5.21 5.21
N GLU A 176 -11.41 4.05 4.81
CA GLU A 176 -10.87 3.31 3.68
C GLU A 176 -11.86 3.33 2.52
N MET A 177 -11.33 3.41 1.31
CA MET A 177 -12.05 3.44 0.06
C MET A 177 -11.96 2.08 -0.62
N PHE A 178 -13.13 1.52 -0.93
CA PHE A 178 -13.28 0.22 -1.57
C PHE A 178 -13.82 0.36 -2.99
N TYR A 179 -13.30 -0.46 -3.89
CA TYR A 179 -13.77 -0.59 -5.26
C TYR A 179 -14.49 -1.93 -5.46
N TRP A 180 -15.64 -1.90 -6.15
CA TRP A 180 -16.33 -3.11 -6.58
C TRP A 180 -15.64 -3.75 -7.78
N ALA A 181 -14.83 -4.77 -7.54
CA ALA A 181 -14.00 -5.45 -8.54
C ALA A 181 -14.76 -6.43 -9.45
N SER A 182 -16.04 -6.70 -9.16
CA SER A 182 -16.85 -7.59 -9.99
C SER A 182 -17.39 -6.88 -11.25
N GLN A 183 -17.67 -7.69 -12.27
CA GLN A 183 -18.38 -7.26 -13.48
C GLN A 183 -19.90 -7.14 -13.26
N GLU A 184 -20.41 -7.74 -12.19
CA GLU A 184 -21.82 -7.58 -11.77
C GLU A 184 -22.11 -6.15 -11.31
N LEU A 185 -23.38 -5.78 -11.28
CA LEU A 185 -23.81 -4.53 -10.66
C LEU A 185 -23.41 -4.52 -9.17
N ALA A 186 -22.78 -3.43 -8.73
CA ALA A 186 -22.43 -3.29 -7.32
C ALA A 186 -23.70 -3.31 -6.45
N PRO A 187 -23.77 -4.13 -5.39
CA PRO A 187 -24.96 -4.25 -4.53
C PRO A 187 -25.32 -2.91 -3.91
N ALA A 188 -26.57 -2.50 -3.67
CA ALA A 188 -26.85 -1.13 -3.17
C ALA A 188 -26.29 -0.81 -1.76
N THR A 189 -26.03 -1.86 -0.97
CA THR A 189 -25.43 -1.77 0.37
C THR A 189 -24.00 -2.30 0.33
N PHE A 190 -23.10 -1.63 1.03
CA PHE A 190 -21.73 -2.09 1.24
C PHE A 190 -21.68 -3.17 2.32
N GLU A 191 -21.15 -4.34 1.97
CA GLU A 191 -20.90 -5.46 2.88
C GLU A 191 -19.38 -5.69 2.94
N PRO A 192 -18.68 -5.21 4.00
CA PRO A 192 -17.22 -5.27 4.11
C PRO A 192 -16.61 -6.68 4.02
N THR A 193 -17.39 -7.71 4.31
CA THR A 193 -16.94 -9.12 4.25
C THR A 193 -17.00 -9.71 2.85
N ASP A 194 -17.63 -9.04 1.88
CA ASP A 194 -17.63 -9.47 0.48
C ASP A 194 -16.30 -9.07 -0.18
N HIS A 195 -15.44 -10.07 -0.44
CA HIS A 195 -14.12 -9.91 -1.02
C HIS A 195 -14.08 -9.25 -2.41
N ARG A 196 -15.23 -9.06 -3.06
CA ARG A 196 -15.33 -8.28 -4.30
C ARG A 196 -15.23 -6.78 -4.07
N TRP A 197 -15.42 -6.31 -2.84
CA TRP A 197 -15.00 -4.98 -2.40
C TRP A 197 -13.52 -5.01 -2.05
N VAL A 198 -12.70 -4.47 -2.94
CA VAL A 198 -11.25 -4.40 -2.76
C VAL A 198 -10.88 -3.03 -2.23
N GLU A 199 -10.25 -2.99 -1.06
CA GLU A 199 -9.64 -1.78 -0.51
C GLU A 199 -8.53 -1.29 -1.45
N ILE A 200 -8.64 -0.03 -1.89
CA ILE A 200 -7.65 0.59 -2.79
C ILE A 200 -6.86 1.71 -2.11
N TRP A 201 -7.43 2.37 -1.10
CA TRP A 201 -6.84 3.55 -0.49
C TRP A 201 -7.36 3.73 0.95
N ASN A 202 -6.48 4.08 1.88
CA ASN A 202 -6.80 4.40 3.27
C ASN A 202 -6.35 5.84 3.60
N ASP A 203 -7.26 6.64 4.18
CA ASP A 203 -7.00 7.97 4.75
C ASP A 203 -7.01 7.91 6.29
N VAL A 204 -5.83 7.95 6.90
CA VAL A 204 -5.61 7.93 8.34
C VAL A 204 -5.60 9.34 8.92
N PHE A 205 -6.48 9.57 9.89
CA PHE A 205 -6.61 10.85 10.59
C PHE A 205 -5.85 10.83 11.92
N MET A 206 -4.53 10.87 11.83
CA MET A 206 -3.64 10.80 12.98
C MET A 206 -3.86 11.98 13.92
N GLN A 207 -4.41 11.68 15.08
CA GLN A 207 -4.73 12.66 16.12
C GLN A 207 -4.41 12.16 17.53
N TYR A 208 -3.89 10.93 17.65
CA TYR A 208 -3.49 10.31 18.91
C TYR A 208 -2.06 9.77 18.86
N GLN A 209 -1.40 9.78 20.01
CA GLN A 209 -0.14 9.12 20.29
C GLN A 209 -0.42 7.95 21.22
N LYS A 210 -0.10 6.73 20.78
CA LYS A 210 -0.12 5.57 21.67
C LYS A 210 1.10 5.61 22.58
N THR A 211 0.87 5.56 23.89
CA THR A 211 1.93 5.57 24.91
C THR A 211 2.39 4.15 25.23
N GLU A 212 3.53 4.01 25.92
CA GLU A 212 4.02 2.72 26.43
C GLU A 212 3.04 2.05 27.39
N ARG A 213 2.15 2.81 28.02
CA ARG A 213 1.09 2.31 28.91
C ARG A 213 -0.12 1.78 28.15
N GLY A 214 -0.12 1.88 26.82
CA GLY A 214 -1.23 1.47 25.95
C GLY A 214 -2.38 2.48 25.92
N THR A 215 -2.21 3.68 26.46
CA THR A 215 -3.20 4.77 26.37
C THR A 215 -3.02 5.59 25.10
N TYR A 216 -4.08 6.27 24.67
CA TYR A 216 -4.11 7.11 23.47
C TYR A 216 -4.25 8.58 23.88
N GLU A 217 -3.16 9.33 23.80
CA GLU A 217 -3.12 10.75 24.18
C GLU A 217 -3.20 11.64 22.93
N PRO A 218 -3.84 12.82 22.97
CA PRO A 218 -3.91 13.69 21.80
C PRO A 218 -2.52 14.11 21.28
N LEU A 219 -2.33 14.09 19.96
CA LEU A 219 -1.15 14.65 19.31
C LEU A 219 -1.14 16.19 19.39
N PRO A 220 0.05 16.83 19.37
CA PRO A 220 0.16 18.30 19.36
C PRO A 220 -0.43 18.93 18.09
N GLN A 221 -0.56 18.16 17.02
CA GLN A 221 -1.16 18.55 15.75
C GLN A 221 -1.99 17.40 15.19
N LYS A 222 -2.99 17.73 14.37
CA LYS A 222 -3.76 16.75 13.60
C LYS A 222 -3.13 16.56 12.24
N ASN A 223 -2.82 15.33 11.89
CA ASN A 223 -2.19 14.99 10.62
C ASN A 223 -3.12 14.17 9.75
N VAL A 224 -2.83 14.17 8.46
CA VAL A 224 -3.40 13.23 7.48
C VAL A 224 -2.23 12.39 6.99
N ASP A 225 -2.40 11.08 7.03
CA ASP A 225 -1.53 10.09 6.41
C ASP A 225 -2.40 9.25 5.50
N THR A 226 -2.00 9.04 4.25
CA THR A 226 -2.79 8.21 3.34
C THR A 226 -1.92 7.17 2.67
N GLY A 227 -2.50 6.03 2.33
CA GLY A 227 -1.83 4.98 1.59
C GLY A 227 -2.73 4.34 0.55
N MET A 228 -2.38 4.47 -0.72
CA MET A 228 -3.03 3.81 -1.85
C MET A 228 -2.11 2.75 -2.44
N GLY A 229 -2.57 1.51 -2.48
CA GLY A 229 -1.82 0.40 -3.06
C GLY A 229 -1.81 0.53 -4.59
N VAL A 230 -0.63 0.74 -5.18
CA VAL A 230 -0.47 0.90 -6.63
C VAL A 230 -1.00 -0.34 -7.35
N GLU A 231 -0.55 -1.53 -6.96
CA GLU A 231 -0.83 -2.78 -7.65
C GLU A 231 -2.30 -3.15 -7.56
N ARG A 232 -2.92 -2.99 -6.39
CA ARG A 232 -4.35 -3.23 -6.20
C ARG A 232 -5.17 -2.29 -7.08
N THR A 233 -4.82 -1.01 -7.10
CA THR A 233 -5.58 -0.01 -7.85
C THR A 233 -5.47 -0.24 -9.36
N VAL A 234 -4.26 -0.50 -9.87
CA VAL A 234 -4.06 -0.86 -11.29
C VAL A 234 -4.87 -2.11 -11.64
N ALA A 235 -4.82 -3.15 -10.80
CA ALA A 235 -5.54 -4.40 -11.08
C ALA A 235 -7.05 -4.17 -11.22
N VAL A 236 -7.67 -3.50 -10.25
CA VAL A 236 -9.12 -3.31 -10.27
C VAL A 236 -9.59 -2.36 -11.37
N LEU A 237 -8.84 -1.30 -11.67
CA LEU A 237 -9.20 -0.35 -12.73
C LEU A 237 -9.09 -0.95 -14.14
N ASN A 238 -8.21 -1.94 -14.33
CA ASN A 238 -8.11 -2.67 -15.59
C ASN A 238 -9.00 -3.91 -15.65
N GLY A 239 -9.79 -4.18 -14.60
CA GLY A 239 -10.64 -5.37 -14.54
C GLY A 239 -9.85 -6.68 -14.50
N TYR A 240 -8.63 -6.66 -13.99
CA TYR A 240 -7.82 -7.85 -13.80
C TYR A 240 -8.33 -8.67 -12.62
N GLU A 241 -8.17 -9.98 -12.69
CA GLU A 241 -8.59 -10.91 -11.63
C GLU A 241 -7.64 -10.87 -10.43
N ASN A 242 -6.40 -10.42 -10.63
CA ASN A 242 -5.40 -10.34 -9.58
C ASN A 242 -4.26 -9.37 -9.94
N VAL A 243 -3.52 -8.95 -8.90
CA VAL A 243 -2.37 -8.04 -8.99
C VAL A 243 -1.21 -8.57 -9.85
N TYR A 244 -1.14 -9.88 -10.11
CA TYR A 244 -0.08 -10.48 -10.94
C TYR A 244 -0.29 -10.32 -12.45
N GLN A 245 -1.41 -9.72 -12.86
CA GLN A 245 -1.68 -9.33 -14.24
C GLN A 245 -1.26 -7.90 -14.57
N ASN A 246 -0.80 -7.14 -13.56
CA ASN A 246 -0.31 -5.79 -13.76
C ASN A 246 0.90 -5.77 -14.72
N ASP A 247 1.04 -4.66 -15.42
CA ASP A 247 2.11 -4.41 -16.40
C ASP A 247 3.51 -4.58 -15.81
N THR A 248 3.67 -4.33 -14.51
CA THR A 248 4.95 -4.43 -13.81
C THR A 248 5.40 -5.84 -13.44
N ILE A 249 4.50 -6.83 -13.46
CA ILE A 249 4.80 -8.19 -13.02
C ILE A 249 4.36 -9.28 -14.01
N ALA A 250 3.42 -8.98 -14.90
CA ALA A 250 3.01 -9.87 -15.98
C ALA A 250 4.17 -10.37 -16.86
N PRO A 251 5.20 -9.56 -17.22
CA PRO A 251 6.37 -10.05 -17.94
C PRO A 251 7.13 -11.15 -17.17
N THR A 252 7.29 -10.98 -15.86
CA THR A 252 7.91 -11.98 -14.97
C THR A 252 7.06 -13.24 -14.90
N MET A 253 5.74 -13.12 -14.77
CA MET A 253 4.82 -14.26 -14.79
C MET A 253 4.95 -15.06 -16.10
N ALA A 254 5.03 -14.38 -17.25
CA ALA A 254 5.25 -15.03 -18.54
C ALA A 254 6.61 -15.73 -18.62
N ALA A 255 7.67 -15.11 -18.08
CA ALA A 255 9.01 -15.69 -18.03
C ALA A 255 9.10 -16.95 -17.14
N ILE A 256 8.36 -16.98 -16.03
CA ILE A 256 8.24 -18.18 -15.19
C ILE A 256 7.46 -19.26 -15.93
N ARG A 257 6.30 -18.91 -16.50
CA ARG A 257 5.41 -19.84 -17.19
C ARG A 257 6.09 -20.53 -18.38
N SER A 258 6.94 -19.82 -19.13
CA SER A 258 7.67 -20.40 -20.28
C SER A 258 8.74 -21.43 -19.89
N ARG A 259 9.14 -21.46 -18.63
CA ARG A 259 10.15 -22.38 -18.08
C ARG A 259 9.55 -23.47 -17.21
N ALA A 260 8.35 -23.25 -16.68
CA ALA A 260 7.67 -24.18 -15.81
C ALA A 260 7.27 -25.45 -16.57
N VAL A 261 7.48 -26.60 -15.95
CA VAL A 261 7.07 -27.91 -16.46
C VAL A 261 5.65 -28.24 -16.00
N SER A 262 5.28 -27.80 -14.79
CA SER A 262 3.93 -27.92 -14.23
C SER A 262 3.26 -26.56 -14.10
N VAL A 263 1.95 -26.52 -14.31
CA VAL A 263 1.16 -25.30 -14.18
C VAL A 263 0.53 -25.25 -12.79
N ASP A 264 1.03 -24.35 -11.95
CA ASP A 264 0.43 -23.97 -10.67
C ASP A 264 0.51 -22.45 -10.55
N GLU A 265 -0.62 -21.78 -10.80
CA GLU A 265 -0.71 -20.31 -10.80
C GLU A 265 -0.28 -19.72 -9.45
N ARG A 266 -0.68 -20.35 -8.35
CA ARG A 266 -0.34 -19.87 -7.01
C ARG A 266 1.17 -19.96 -6.78
N ALA A 267 1.78 -21.07 -7.17
CA ALA A 267 3.24 -21.23 -7.07
C ALA A 267 3.99 -20.23 -7.96
N MET A 268 3.52 -19.97 -9.19
CA MET A 268 4.13 -18.97 -10.08
C MET A 268 4.09 -17.57 -9.46
N ARG A 269 2.94 -17.18 -8.89
CA ARG A 269 2.75 -15.90 -8.20
C ARG A 269 3.72 -15.74 -7.01
N ILE A 270 3.87 -16.77 -6.18
CA ILE A 270 4.83 -16.73 -5.06
C ILE A 270 6.27 -16.56 -5.55
N VAL A 271 6.65 -17.27 -6.63
CA VAL A 271 8.00 -17.14 -7.19
C VAL A 271 8.23 -15.72 -7.70
N ALA A 272 7.27 -15.16 -8.45
CA ALA A 272 7.35 -13.80 -8.98
C ALA A 272 7.41 -12.75 -7.86
N ASP A 273 6.59 -12.88 -6.83
CA ASP A 273 6.55 -11.94 -5.71
C ASP A 273 7.84 -11.98 -4.87
N HIS A 274 8.23 -13.17 -4.42
CA HIS A 274 9.34 -13.29 -3.48
C HIS A 274 10.68 -12.98 -4.12
N LEU A 275 10.87 -13.26 -5.41
CA LEU A 275 12.07 -12.84 -6.13
C LEU A 275 12.08 -11.33 -6.38
N LEU A 276 10.93 -10.70 -6.64
CA LEU A 276 10.83 -9.23 -6.73
C LEU A 276 11.22 -8.60 -5.39
N ALA A 277 10.60 -9.04 -4.30
CA ALA A 277 10.92 -8.54 -2.96
C ALA A 277 12.40 -8.76 -2.60
N ALA A 278 12.96 -9.93 -2.92
CA ALA A 278 14.38 -10.19 -2.69
C ALA A 278 15.29 -9.28 -3.54
N ALA A 279 14.95 -9.04 -4.81
CA ALA A 279 15.71 -8.15 -5.69
C ALA A 279 15.67 -6.70 -5.16
N MET A 280 14.50 -6.21 -4.76
CA MET A 280 14.33 -4.87 -4.20
C MET A 280 15.09 -4.70 -2.88
N ILE A 281 15.07 -5.69 -1.98
CA ILE A 281 15.85 -5.66 -0.73
C ILE A 281 17.36 -5.69 -1.00
N LEU A 282 17.82 -6.45 -2.00
CA LEU A 282 19.23 -6.52 -2.37
C LEU A 282 19.71 -5.21 -3.02
N ALA A 283 18.85 -4.54 -3.78
CA ALA A 283 19.11 -3.26 -4.43
C ALA A 283 18.99 -2.06 -3.47
N ASP A 284 18.44 -2.24 -2.27
CA ASP A 284 18.33 -1.17 -1.29
C ASP A 284 19.72 -0.68 -0.85
N PRO A 285 19.97 0.64 -0.80
CA PRO A 285 21.28 1.20 -0.46
C PRO A 285 21.75 0.84 0.96
N SER A 286 20.88 0.34 1.82
CA SER A 286 21.24 -0.16 3.16
C SER A 286 22.04 -1.46 3.12
N GLY A 287 22.14 -2.11 1.95
CA GLY A 287 23.06 -3.23 1.71
C GLY A 287 22.69 -4.52 2.45
N VAL A 288 21.40 -4.82 2.56
CA VAL A 288 20.91 -6.04 3.24
C VAL A 288 21.42 -7.28 2.51
N LYS A 289 22.11 -8.17 3.24
CA LYS A 289 22.63 -9.45 2.72
C LYS A 289 21.94 -10.65 3.37
N PRO A 290 21.78 -11.78 2.67
CA PRO A 290 21.21 -12.99 3.27
C PRO A 290 22.01 -13.47 4.48
N SER A 291 21.35 -13.61 5.63
CA SER A 291 21.99 -13.98 6.91
C SER A 291 21.11 -14.95 7.73
N ASN A 292 21.56 -15.34 8.93
CA ASN A 292 20.77 -16.16 9.86
C ASN A 292 19.92 -15.32 10.84
N VAL A 293 19.98 -13.98 10.78
CA VAL A 293 19.35 -13.10 11.76
C VAL A 293 18.63 -11.93 11.09
N GLU A 294 17.57 -11.45 11.73
CA GLU A 294 16.84 -10.21 11.39
C GLU A 294 16.48 -10.08 9.88
N ARG A 295 16.73 -8.92 9.27
CA ARG A 295 16.43 -8.60 7.86
C ARG A 295 17.09 -9.59 6.90
N GLY A 296 18.33 -10.00 7.20
CA GLY A 296 19.05 -10.96 6.39
C GLY A 296 18.43 -12.37 6.44
N TYR A 297 17.81 -12.75 7.57
CA TYR A 297 17.03 -13.98 7.67
C TYR A 297 15.75 -13.92 6.83
N ILE A 298 15.03 -12.78 6.86
CA ILE A 298 13.84 -12.58 6.01
C ILE A 298 14.21 -12.67 4.53
N LEU A 299 15.23 -11.94 4.07
CA LEU A 299 15.71 -12.01 2.70
C LEU A 299 16.06 -13.45 2.29
N ARG A 300 16.79 -14.18 3.15
CA ARG A 300 17.10 -15.59 2.93
C ARG A 300 15.83 -16.45 2.84
N ARG A 301 14.84 -16.21 3.69
CA ARG A 301 13.57 -16.94 3.70
C ARG A 301 12.79 -16.73 2.41
N LEU A 302 12.71 -15.50 1.90
CA LEU A 302 12.06 -15.17 0.63
C LEU A 302 12.70 -15.93 -0.54
N ILE A 303 14.03 -15.83 -0.67
CA ILE A 303 14.80 -16.53 -1.71
C ILE A 303 14.57 -18.05 -1.63
N ARG A 304 14.67 -18.63 -0.42
CA ARG A 304 14.48 -20.09 -0.24
C ARG A 304 13.05 -20.54 -0.56
N ARG A 305 12.04 -19.75 -0.18
CA ARG A 305 10.63 -20.06 -0.45
C ARG A 305 10.34 -19.96 -1.95
N ALA A 306 10.87 -18.95 -2.65
CA ALA A 306 10.84 -18.87 -4.11
C ALA A 306 11.50 -20.09 -4.77
N ILE A 307 12.72 -20.49 -4.33
CA ILE A 307 13.40 -21.70 -4.86
C ILE A 307 12.56 -22.96 -4.64
N ARG A 308 11.94 -23.11 -3.47
CA ARG A 308 11.08 -24.25 -3.15
C ARG A 308 9.89 -24.33 -4.11
N TYR A 309 9.16 -23.23 -4.31
CA TYR A 309 8.01 -23.21 -5.22
C TYR A 309 8.44 -23.33 -6.69
N GLY A 310 9.59 -22.78 -7.06
CA GLY A 310 10.19 -23.01 -8.37
C GLY A 310 10.44 -24.51 -8.64
N ARG A 311 10.89 -25.28 -7.64
CA ARG A 311 11.02 -26.74 -7.77
C ARG A 311 9.67 -27.44 -7.93
N VAL A 312 8.61 -26.96 -7.29
CA VAL A 312 7.23 -27.48 -7.49
C VAL A 312 6.79 -27.29 -8.94
N LEU A 313 7.17 -26.16 -9.55
CA LEU A 313 6.94 -25.83 -10.96
C LEU A 313 7.84 -26.61 -11.94
N GLY A 314 8.78 -27.43 -11.45
CA GLY A 314 9.77 -28.12 -12.28
C GLY A 314 10.84 -27.19 -12.87
N LEU A 315 11.09 -26.03 -12.27
CA LEU A 315 12.19 -25.16 -12.66
C LEU A 315 13.52 -25.81 -12.22
N HIS A 316 14.28 -26.32 -13.19
CA HIS A 316 15.59 -26.93 -13.01
C HIS A 316 16.67 -26.04 -13.65
N SER A 317 17.83 -25.88 -13.00
CA SER A 317 18.91 -24.89 -13.26
C SER A 317 18.76 -23.57 -12.46
N PRO A 318 19.82 -22.74 -12.34
CA PRO A 318 19.75 -21.46 -11.62
C PRO A 318 18.78 -20.46 -12.30
N PHE A 319 17.49 -20.56 -12.01
CA PHE A 319 16.46 -19.72 -12.65
C PHE A 319 16.31 -18.34 -12.00
N THR A 320 16.78 -18.17 -10.76
CA THR A 320 16.49 -16.95 -9.98
C THR A 320 17.14 -15.71 -10.58
N ALA A 321 18.33 -15.83 -11.17
CA ALA A 321 19.02 -14.72 -11.84
C ALA A 321 18.31 -14.33 -13.15
N ASP A 322 17.88 -15.32 -13.94
CA ASP A 322 17.14 -15.08 -15.19
C ASP A 322 15.81 -14.38 -14.93
N ILE A 323 15.10 -14.78 -13.87
CA ILE A 323 13.88 -14.10 -13.44
C ILE A 323 14.20 -12.71 -12.88
N ALA A 324 15.29 -12.54 -12.14
CA ALA A 324 15.67 -11.22 -11.62
C ALA A 324 15.94 -10.20 -12.75
N ALA A 325 16.49 -10.64 -13.88
CA ALA A 325 16.72 -9.79 -15.04
C ALA A 325 15.43 -9.19 -15.63
N THR A 326 14.26 -9.84 -15.46
CA THR A 326 12.99 -9.26 -15.92
C THR A 326 12.60 -8.07 -15.05
N TYR A 327 12.88 -8.09 -13.75
CA TYR A 327 12.61 -6.93 -12.90
C TYR A 327 13.46 -5.72 -13.29
N ALA A 328 14.74 -5.91 -13.64
CA ALA A 328 15.58 -4.83 -14.12
C ALA A 328 14.98 -4.12 -15.35
N SER A 329 14.43 -4.88 -16.30
CA SER A 329 13.79 -4.31 -17.49
C SER A 329 12.50 -3.54 -17.22
N VAL A 330 11.81 -3.83 -16.11
CA VAL A 330 10.47 -3.29 -15.81
C VAL A 330 10.51 -2.20 -14.74
N TYR A 331 11.37 -2.37 -13.74
CA TYR A 331 11.53 -1.46 -12.60
C TYR A 331 12.77 -0.58 -12.72
N GLY A 332 13.71 -0.87 -13.63
CA GLY A 332 15.02 -0.22 -13.69
C GLY A 332 15.00 1.29 -13.89
N GLU A 333 13.95 1.85 -14.52
CA GLU A 333 13.82 3.31 -14.64
C GLU A 333 13.61 3.99 -13.27
N ARG A 334 12.81 3.38 -12.39
CA ARG A 334 12.52 3.90 -11.04
C ARG A 334 13.50 3.41 -9.99
N TYR A 335 14.09 2.25 -10.21
CA TYR A 335 15.07 1.60 -9.34
C TYR A 335 16.34 1.24 -10.13
N PRO A 336 17.19 2.23 -10.49
CA PRO A 336 18.35 2.01 -11.37
C PRO A 336 19.36 0.97 -10.86
N VAL A 337 19.47 0.81 -9.54
CA VAL A 337 20.36 -0.18 -8.91
C VAL A 337 20.03 -1.63 -9.31
N LEU A 338 18.80 -1.91 -9.80
CA LEU A 338 18.47 -3.24 -10.34
C LEU A 338 19.17 -3.54 -11.67
N VAL A 339 19.67 -2.52 -12.37
CA VAL A 339 20.34 -2.63 -13.67
C VAL A 339 21.86 -2.75 -13.54
N ASP A 340 22.42 -2.27 -12.43
CA ASP A 340 23.87 -2.25 -12.14
C ASP A 340 24.42 -3.62 -11.66
#